data_AF-A0A438BSU9-F1
#
_entry.id   AF-A0A438BSU9-F1
#
_cell.length_a   1.000
_cell.length_b   1.000
_cell.length_c   1.000
_cell.angle_alpha   90.00
_cell.angle_beta   90.00
_cell.angle_gamma   90.00
#
_symmetry.space_group_name_H-M   'P 1'
#
loop_
_entity.id
_entity.type
_entity.pdbx_description
1 polymer ?
#
loop_
_entity_poly.entity_id
_entity_poly.type
_entity_poly.pdbx_seq_one_letter_code
_entity_poly.pdbx_strand_id
1 'polypeptide(L)'
;MLKERKKGILDEIANIDAIEQKGVLSSDLAAQRVLRKGELEELILREKIHWRQKVKVKWVKDGDYNSKFFHKVANGKRNRNFIKFLENERESWRVEGIDWSLISEESASRLDSPFSEEEIFNAIFQLDRDKAPGPDGFTIAVLQDCWNVIKKT
;
A
#
# COMPACT_ATOMS: atom_id res chain seq x y z
N MET A 1 26.37 9.93 10.11
CA MET A 1 27.54 9.25 9.50
C MET A 1 27.33 8.89 8.02
N LEU A 2 26.30 8.13 7.64
CA LEU A 2 26.07 7.80 6.21
C LEU A 2 25.64 9.00 5.36
N LYS A 3 24.84 9.92 5.92
CA LYS A 3 24.39 11.15 5.25
C LYS A 3 25.55 12.10 4.96
N GLU A 4 26.43 12.31 5.93
CA GLU A 4 27.62 13.15 5.79
C GLU A 4 28.60 12.57 4.75
N ARG A 5 28.79 11.25 4.75
CA ARG A 5 29.65 10.57 3.77
C ARG A 5 29.09 10.64 2.35
N LYS A 6 27.77 10.47 2.18
CA LYS A 6 27.07 10.61 0.89
C LYS A 6 27.17 12.03 0.36
N LYS A 7 27.01 13.02 1.25
CA LYS A 7 27.18 14.44 0.91
C LYS A 7 28.60 14.75 0.44
N GLY A 8 29.63 14.25 1.14
CA GLY A 8 31.02 14.42 0.72
C GLY A 8 31.31 13.84 -0.67
N ILE A 9 30.82 12.63 -0.97
CA ILE A 9 31.01 12.01 -2.29
C ILE A 9 30.30 12.81 -3.40
N LEU A 10 29.10 13.33 -3.12
CA LEU A 10 28.37 14.20 -4.06
C LEU A 10 29.12 15.51 -4.34
N ASP A 11 29.66 16.14 -3.29
CA ASP A 11 30.44 17.37 -3.41
C ASP A 11 31.74 17.12 -4.21
N GLU A 12 32.41 15.97 -4.02
CA GLU A 12 33.58 15.56 -4.80
C GLU A 12 33.24 15.32 -6.29
N ILE A 13 32.13 14.65 -6.59
CA ILE A 13 31.67 14.43 -7.98
C ILE A 13 31.33 15.77 -8.64
N ALA A 14 30.62 16.66 -7.92
CA ALA A 14 30.25 17.99 -8.44
C ALA A 14 31.49 18.85 -8.73
N ASN A 15 32.54 18.74 -7.91
CA ASN A 15 33.80 19.44 -8.15
C ASN A 15 34.52 18.90 -9.41
N ILE A 16 34.56 17.58 -9.60
CA ILE A 16 35.14 16.97 -10.82
C ILE A 16 34.35 17.41 -12.07
N ASP A 17 33.02 17.44 -11.99
CA ASP A 17 32.15 17.89 -13.08
C ASP A 17 32.33 19.40 -13.37
N ALA A 18 32.64 20.23 -12.38
CA ALA A 18 32.95 21.64 -12.58
C ALA A 18 34.33 21.87 -13.22
N ILE A 19 35.29 20.99 -12.96
CA ILE A 19 36.61 20.98 -13.62
C ILE A 19 36.47 20.54 -15.08
N GLU A 20 35.59 19.57 -15.37
CA GLU A 20 35.23 19.12 -16.73
C GLU A 20 34.75 20.26 -17.63
N GLN A 21 33.95 21.18 -17.09
CA GLN A 21 33.41 22.30 -17.86
C GLN A 21 34.46 23.37 -18.20
N LYS A 22 35.60 23.40 -17.50
CA LYS A 22 36.66 24.42 -17.69
C LYS A 22 37.79 23.96 -18.63
N GLY A 23 37.81 22.70 -19.09
CA GLY A 23 38.85 22.17 -19.99
C GLY A 23 38.86 20.64 -20.11
N VAL A 24 39.89 20.08 -20.75
CA VAL A 24 40.02 18.62 -20.97
C VAL A 24 40.37 17.89 -19.68
N LEU A 25 39.63 16.82 -19.34
CA LEU A 25 39.95 15.98 -18.19
C LEU A 25 41.25 15.20 -18.40
N SER A 26 42.07 15.16 -17.34
CA SER A 26 43.05 14.09 -17.18
C SER A 26 42.34 12.74 -17.07
N SER A 27 42.90 11.72 -17.70
CA SER A 27 42.43 10.32 -17.60
C SER A 27 42.26 9.88 -16.13
N ASP A 28 43.09 10.39 -15.22
CA ASP A 28 43.05 10.05 -13.80
C ASP A 28 41.80 10.60 -13.09
N LEU A 29 41.38 11.82 -13.43
CA LEU A 29 40.18 12.44 -12.87
C LEU A 29 38.90 11.75 -13.36
N ALA A 30 38.90 11.28 -14.61
CA ALA A 30 37.80 10.49 -15.16
C ALA A 30 37.67 9.14 -14.45
N ALA A 31 38.79 8.45 -14.20
CA ALA A 31 38.80 7.21 -13.41
C ALA A 31 38.30 7.43 -11.97
N GLN A 32 38.73 8.53 -11.34
CA GLN A 32 38.30 8.89 -9.99
C GLN A 32 36.79 9.18 -9.93
N ARG A 33 36.23 9.84 -10.94
CA ARG A 33 34.78 10.08 -11.06
C ARG A 33 33.98 8.77 -11.11
N VAL A 34 34.42 7.81 -11.92
CA VAL A 34 33.76 6.50 -12.04
C VAL A 34 33.78 5.77 -10.69
N LEU A 35 34.93 5.78 -10.02
CA LEU A 35 35.09 5.16 -8.70
C LEU A 35 34.13 5.77 -7.67
N ARG A 36 34.07 7.10 -7.59
CA ARG A 36 33.18 7.81 -6.66
C ARG A 36 31.70 7.59 -6.95
N LYS A 37 31.31 7.52 -8.22
CA LYS A 37 29.93 7.16 -8.61
C LYS A 37 29.57 5.74 -8.15
N GLY A 38 30.47 4.78 -8.33
CA GLY A 38 30.27 3.41 -7.84
C GLY A 38 30.12 3.34 -6.31
N GLU A 39 30.98 4.05 -5.56
CA GLU A 39 30.86 4.16 -4.09
C GLU A 39 29.52 4.77 -3.65
N LEU A 40 29.04 5.79 -4.38
CA LEU A 40 27.75 6.42 -4.10
C LEU A 40 26.58 5.46 -4.34
N GLU A 41 26.60 4.72 -5.44
CA GLU A 41 25.57 3.72 -5.77
C GLU A 41 25.51 2.60 -4.73
N GLU A 42 26.68 2.12 -4.27
CA GLU A 42 26.74 1.10 -3.22
C GLU A 42 26.13 1.61 -1.90
N LEU A 43 26.44 2.85 -1.50
CA LEU A 43 25.88 3.46 -0.29
C LEU A 43 24.36 3.62 -0.40
N ILE A 44 23.85 4.03 -1.57
CA ILE A 44 22.40 4.14 -1.84
C ILE A 44 21.74 2.77 -1.74
N LEU A 45 22.35 1.73 -2.30
CA LEU A 45 21.83 0.37 -2.25
C LEU A 45 21.76 -0.15 -0.82
N ARG A 46 22.83 0.04 -0.02
CA ARG A 46 22.84 -0.33 1.40
C ARG A 46 21.76 0.40 2.20
N GLU A 47 21.56 1.69 1.93
CA GLU A 47 20.49 2.48 2.56
C GLU A 47 19.10 1.95 2.19
N LYS A 48 18.87 1.63 0.91
CA LYS A 48 17.61 1.03 0.42
C LYS A 48 17.33 -0.32 1.09
N ILE A 49 18.34 -1.18 1.21
CA ILE A 49 18.24 -2.49 1.90
C ILE A 49 17.93 -2.29 3.38
N HIS A 50 18.66 -1.39 4.05
CA HIS A 50 18.44 -1.05 5.46
C HIS A 50 16.98 -0.62 5.72
N TRP A 51 16.45 0.31 4.91
CA TRP A 51 15.08 0.76 5.06
C TRP A 51 14.06 -0.36 4.80
N ARG A 52 14.27 -1.22 3.80
CA ARG A 52 13.40 -2.39 3.55
C ARG A 52 13.38 -3.37 4.73
N GLN A 53 14.53 -3.65 5.32
CA GLN A 53 14.62 -4.51 6.51
C GLN A 53 13.94 -3.86 7.72
N LYS A 54 14.18 -2.57 7.95
CA LYS A 54 13.62 -1.81 9.07
C LYS A 54 12.10 -1.72 9.03
N VAL A 55 11.52 -1.55 7.83
CA VAL A 55 10.06 -1.56 7.62
C VAL A 55 9.48 -2.95 7.93
N LYS A 56 10.11 -4.04 7.45
CA LYS A 56 9.66 -5.41 7.77
C LYS A 56 9.73 -5.72 9.26
N VAL A 57 10.81 -5.33 9.94
CA VAL A 57 10.95 -5.52 11.40
C VAL A 57 9.91 -4.72 12.17
N LYS A 58 9.63 -3.48 11.74
CA LYS A 58 8.58 -2.66 12.33
C LYS A 58 7.22 -3.30 12.13
N TRP A 59 6.90 -3.81 10.94
CA TRP A 59 5.64 -4.52 10.69
C TRP A 59 5.51 -5.81 11.51
N VAL A 60 6.58 -6.58 11.69
CA VAL A 60 6.58 -7.76 12.57
C VAL A 60 6.34 -7.37 14.03
N LYS A 61 7.01 -6.33 14.53
CA LYS A 61 6.84 -5.84 15.90
C LYS A 61 5.47 -5.20 16.15
N ASP A 62 5.01 -4.35 15.23
CA ASP A 62 3.76 -3.60 15.35
C ASP A 62 2.55 -4.48 14.98
N GLY A 63 2.75 -5.52 14.15
CA GLY A 63 1.76 -6.56 13.86
C GLY A 63 1.33 -7.32 15.11
N ASP A 64 2.26 -7.56 16.05
CA ASP A 64 1.95 -8.14 17.37
C ASP A 64 1.16 -7.18 18.28
N TYR A 65 1.28 -5.87 18.09
CA TYR A 65 0.46 -4.87 18.81
C TYR A 65 -0.95 -4.72 18.21
N ASN A 66 -1.11 -4.93 16.90
CA ASN A 66 -2.42 -4.90 16.22
C ASN A 66 -3.25 -6.19 16.46
N SER A 67 -2.62 -7.26 16.90
CA SER A 67 -3.23 -8.59 16.93
C SER A 67 -4.20 -8.77 18.10
N LYS A 68 -3.86 -8.42 19.35
CA LYS A 68 -4.71 -8.80 20.51
C LYS A 68 -6.10 -8.15 20.52
N PHE A 69 -6.19 -6.84 20.27
CA PHE A 69 -7.48 -6.15 20.24
C PHE A 69 -8.31 -6.62 19.04
N PHE A 70 -7.70 -6.67 17.85
CA PHE A 70 -8.38 -7.12 16.64
C PHE A 70 -8.82 -8.59 16.76
N HIS A 71 -7.97 -9.48 17.25
CA HIS A 71 -8.33 -10.87 17.49
C HIS A 71 -9.37 -11.00 18.60
N LYS A 72 -9.36 -10.17 19.65
CA LYS A 72 -10.42 -10.17 20.67
C LYS A 72 -11.77 -9.72 20.08
N VAL A 73 -11.78 -8.69 19.24
CA VAL A 73 -12.98 -8.21 18.54
C VAL A 73 -13.46 -9.22 17.49
N ALA A 74 -12.56 -9.80 16.71
CA ALA A 74 -12.84 -10.82 15.69
C ALA A 74 -13.30 -12.14 16.33
N ASN A 75 -12.66 -12.60 17.40
CA ASN A 75 -13.10 -13.77 18.17
C ASN A 75 -14.42 -13.51 18.88
N GLY A 76 -14.66 -12.29 19.36
CA GLY A 76 -15.96 -11.88 19.91
C GLY A 76 -17.06 -11.94 18.85
N LYS A 77 -16.81 -11.42 17.64
CA LYS A 77 -17.73 -11.55 16.50
C LYS A 77 -17.93 -13.02 16.10
N ARG A 78 -16.85 -13.80 16.00
CA ARG A 78 -16.90 -15.23 15.66
C ARG A 78 -17.72 -15.99 16.68
N ASN A 79 -17.50 -15.81 17.98
CA ASN A 79 -18.28 -16.48 19.02
C ASN A 79 -19.76 -16.07 19.01
N ARG A 80 -20.06 -14.79 18.76
CA ARG A 80 -21.45 -14.34 18.62
C ARG A 80 -22.15 -14.95 17.41
N ASN A 81 -21.43 -15.12 16.31
CA ASN A 81 -21.97 -15.63 15.05
C ASN A 81 -21.75 -17.15 14.90
N PHE A 82 -21.19 -17.82 15.91
CA PHE A 82 -20.90 -19.24 15.83
C PHE A 82 -22.18 -20.02 16.14
N ILE A 83 -22.74 -20.63 15.09
CA ILE A 83 -23.88 -21.54 15.21
C ILE A 83 -23.35 -22.83 15.85
N LYS A 84 -23.71 -23.07 17.12
CA LYS A 84 -23.16 -24.18 17.91
C LYS A 84 -23.64 -25.54 17.42
N PHE A 85 -24.92 -25.66 17.07
CA PHE A 85 -25.54 -26.89 16.59
C PHE A 85 -26.64 -26.55 15.58
N LEU A 86 -26.84 -27.41 14.60
CA LEU A 86 -27.99 -27.41 13.71
C LEU A 86 -28.69 -28.75 13.95
N GLU A 87 -29.79 -28.75 14.69
CA GLU A 87 -30.55 -29.95 15.02
C GLU A 87 -31.80 -30.02 14.15
N ASN A 88 -32.05 -31.18 13.55
CA ASN A 88 -33.18 -31.40 12.66
C ASN A 88 -34.10 -32.46 13.25
N GLU A 89 -35.33 -32.07 13.54
CA GLU A 89 -36.44 -33.03 13.51
C GLU A 89 -37.66 -32.54 12.72
N ARG A 90 -37.88 -31.23 12.53
CA ARG A 90 -38.97 -30.68 11.69
C ARG A 90 -38.60 -29.29 11.15
N GLU A 91 -38.20 -29.23 9.88
CA GLU A 91 -38.26 -28.07 8.96
C GLU A 91 -38.25 -26.65 9.59
N SER A 92 -37.09 -26.11 9.95
CA SER A 92 -36.84 -24.65 9.85
C SER A 92 -35.36 -24.34 10.13
N TRP A 93 -34.59 -24.01 9.09
CA TRP A 93 -33.17 -23.62 9.17
C TRP A 93 -32.94 -22.19 9.72
N ARG A 94 -33.83 -21.65 10.56
CA ARG A 94 -33.75 -20.26 11.02
C ARG A 94 -32.95 -20.15 12.31
N VAL A 95 -31.81 -19.45 12.25
CA VAL A 95 -31.02 -19.07 13.42
C VAL A 95 -31.80 -18.05 14.26
N GLU A 96 -31.92 -18.28 15.57
CA GLU A 96 -32.54 -17.34 16.50
C GLU A 96 -31.80 -16.00 16.53
N GLY A 97 -32.57 -14.90 16.53
CA GLY A 97 -32.03 -13.54 16.57
C GLY A 97 -31.62 -12.96 15.21
N ILE A 98 -31.89 -13.66 14.11
CA ILE A 98 -31.73 -13.16 12.74
C ILE A 98 -33.12 -13.05 12.10
N ASP A 99 -33.39 -11.89 11.50
CA ASP A 99 -34.57 -11.74 10.65
C ASP A 99 -34.30 -12.41 9.29
N TRP A 100 -35.08 -13.43 8.99
CA TRP A 100 -35.02 -14.22 7.75
C TRP A 100 -36.16 -13.86 6.80
N SER A 101 -36.77 -12.69 6.97
CA SER A 101 -37.71 -12.15 6.01
C SER A 101 -37.04 -12.08 4.63
N LEU A 102 -37.79 -12.51 3.59
CA LEU A 102 -37.31 -12.37 2.22
C LEU A 102 -37.16 -10.87 1.92
N ILE A 103 -36.02 -10.48 1.34
CA ILE A 103 -35.87 -9.13 0.81
C ILE A 103 -36.99 -8.87 -0.22
N SER A 104 -37.50 -7.65 -0.27
CA SER A 104 -38.53 -7.30 -1.25
C SER A 104 -38.02 -7.54 -2.67
N GLU A 105 -38.92 -7.88 -3.59
CA GLU A 105 -38.58 -8.07 -5.00
C GLU A 105 -37.89 -6.83 -5.60
N GLU A 106 -38.30 -5.64 -5.17
CA GLU A 106 -37.65 -4.38 -5.51
C GLU A 106 -36.19 -4.30 -4.99
N SER A 107 -35.95 -4.69 -3.74
CA SER A 107 -34.60 -4.67 -3.16
C SER A 107 -33.68 -5.69 -3.81
N ALA A 108 -34.20 -6.89 -4.11
CA ALA A 108 -33.48 -7.92 -4.84
C ALA A 108 -33.07 -7.41 -6.24
N SER A 109 -34.03 -6.83 -6.97
CA SER A 109 -33.80 -6.26 -8.30
C SER A 109 -32.77 -5.13 -8.28
N ARG A 110 -32.76 -4.30 -7.23
CA ARG A 110 -31.74 -3.25 -7.05
C ARG A 110 -30.35 -3.81 -6.78
N LEU A 111 -30.22 -4.89 -6.00
CA LEU A 111 -28.94 -5.51 -5.70
C LEU A 111 -28.31 -6.20 -6.93
N ASP A 112 -29.15 -6.74 -7.82
CA ASP A 112 -28.71 -7.34 -9.09
C ASP A 112 -28.49 -6.29 -10.20
N SER A 113 -28.84 -5.02 -9.96
CA SER A 113 -28.67 -3.96 -10.95
C SER A 113 -27.19 -3.58 -11.11
N PRO A 114 -26.75 -3.24 -12.34
CA PRO A 114 -25.38 -2.78 -12.55
C PRO A 114 -25.13 -1.44 -11.85
N PHE A 115 -23.91 -1.26 -11.35
CA PHE A 115 -23.48 -0.01 -10.72
C PHE A 115 -23.59 1.18 -11.68
N SER A 116 -24.08 2.31 -11.19
CA SER A 116 -24.10 3.56 -11.95
C SER A 116 -22.74 4.26 -11.92
N GLU A 117 -22.43 5.06 -12.95
CA GLU A 117 -21.21 5.89 -12.96
C GLU A 117 -21.17 6.83 -11.74
N GLU A 118 -22.32 7.38 -11.33
CA GLU A 118 -22.44 8.26 -10.17
C GLU A 118 -22.14 7.53 -8.86
N GLU A 119 -22.60 6.29 -8.71
CA GLU A 119 -22.29 5.46 -7.54
C GLU A 119 -20.80 5.15 -7.46
N ILE A 120 -20.18 4.76 -8.58
CA ILE A 120 -18.74 4.48 -8.64
C ILE A 120 -17.95 5.77 -8.35
N PHE A 121 -18.37 6.90 -8.90
CA PHE A 121 -17.77 8.21 -8.63
C PHE A 121 -17.83 8.53 -7.14
N ASN A 122 -19.02 8.46 -6.53
CA ASN A 122 -19.18 8.77 -5.11
C ASN A 122 -18.36 7.84 -4.23
N ALA A 123 -18.29 6.55 -4.55
CA ALA A 123 -17.47 5.60 -3.81
C ALA A 123 -15.97 5.95 -3.87
N ILE A 124 -15.45 6.32 -5.04
CA ILE A 124 -14.03 6.66 -5.21
C ILE A 124 -13.68 7.99 -4.53
N PHE A 125 -14.55 8.99 -4.61
CA PHE A 125 -14.28 10.33 -4.08
C PHE A 125 -14.55 10.45 -2.57
N GLN A 126 -15.25 9.49 -1.96
CA GLN A 126 -15.34 9.36 -0.51
C GLN A 126 -14.10 8.69 0.13
N LEU A 127 -13.28 8.00 -0.67
CA LEU A 127 -12.09 7.34 -0.16
C LEU A 127 -10.96 8.35 0.09
N ASP A 128 -10.28 8.16 1.22
CA ASP A 128 -9.10 8.93 1.57
C ASP A 128 -7.95 8.62 0.60
N ARG A 129 -7.27 9.69 0.16
CA ARG A 129 -6.19 9.65 -0.84
C ARG A 129 -4.98 8.85 -0.36
N ASP A 130 -4.72 8.90 0.94
CA ASP A 130 -3.57 8.27 1.57
C ASP A 130 -3.84 6.81 1.97
N LYS A 131 -4.94 6.21 1.50
CA LYS A 131 -5.18 4.78 1.67
C LYS A 131 -4.08 3.96 1.01
N ALA A 132 -3.66 2.91 1.72
CA ALA A 132 -2.66 1.98 1.25
C ALA A 132 -3.07 1.37 -0.11
N PRO A 133 -2.15 1.30 -1.08
CA PRO A 133 -2.45 0.76 -2.41
C PRO A 133 -2.72 -0.75 -2.35
N GLY A 134 -3.44 -1.23 -3.37
CA GLY A 134 -3.67 -2.66 -3.58
C GLY A 134 -2.41 -3.38 -4.08
N PRO A 135 -2.51 -4.70 -4.39
CA PRO A 135 -1.43 -5.47 -4.99
C PRO A 135 -0.95 -4.92 -6.35
N ASP A 136 -1.81 -4.14 -7.02
CA ASP A 136 -1.54 -3.44 -8.27
C ASP A 136 -0.65 -2.18 -8.11
N GLY A 137 -0.49 -1.69 -6.88
CA GLY A 137 0.35 -0.54 -6.55
C GLY A 137 -0.29 0.82 -6.83
N PHE A 138 -1.54 0.89 -7.29
CA PHE A 138 -2.25 2.15 -7.50
C PHE A 138 -2.88 2.66 -6.20
N THR A 139 -2.71 3.94 -5.92
CA THR A 139 -3.36 4.61 -4.79
C THR A 139 -4.71 5.19 -5.21
N ILE A 140 -5.57 5.47 -4.23
CA ILE A 140 -6.86 6.15 -4.47
C ILE A 140 -6.66 7.51 -5.17
N ALA A 141 -5.55 8.20 -4.88
CA ALA A 141 -5.20 9.44 -5.56
C ALA A 141 -5.14 9.28 -7.08
N VAL A 142 -4.58 8.18 -7.60
CA VAL A 142 -4.51 7.92 -9.05
C VAL A 142 -5.92 7.74 -9.64
N LEU A 143 -6.80 7.02 -8.95
CA LEU A 143 -8.18 6.81 -9.40
C LEU A 143 -8.97 8.13 -9.44
N GLN A 144 -8.77 8.99 -8.44
CA GLN A 144 -9.41 10.32 -8.39
C GLN A 144 -8.85 11.26 -9.46
N ASP A 145 -7.53 11.34 -9.61
CA ASP A 145 -6.87 12.26 -10.56
C ASP A 145 -7.12 11.84 -12.02
N CYS A 146 -7.17 10.54 -12.30
CA CYS A 146 -7.33 10.00 -13.64
C CYS A 146 -8.78 9.59 -13.97
N TRP A 147 -9.77 9.95 -13.14
CA TRP A 147 -11.17 9.53 -13.31
C TRP A 147 -11.71 9.75 -14.75
N ASN A 148 -11.43 10.92 -15.35
CA ASN A 148 -11.89 11.27 -16.70
C ASN A 148 -11.35 10.36 -17.82
N VAL A 149 -10.25 9.65 -17.56
CA VAL A 149 -9.66 8.66 -18.46
C VAL A 149 -10.20 7.27 -18.14
N ILE A 150 -10.20 6.91 -16.84
CA ILE A 150 -10.59 5.58 -16.36
C ILE A 150 -12.06 5.29 -16.66
N LYS A 151 -12.95 6.26 -16.47
CA LYS A 151 -14.40 6.09 -16.67
C LYS A 151 -14.83 5.78 -18.12
N LYS A 152 -13.93 5.95 -19.08
CA LYS A 152 -14.15 5.70 -20.51
C LYS A 152 -13.71 4.30 -20.96
N THR A 153 -13.06 3.56 -20.07
CA THR A 153 -12.49 2.24 -20.33
C THR A 153 -13.49 1.17 -19.88
#